data_AF-A0A5F2B662-F1
#
_entry.id   AF-A0A5F2B662-F1
#
_cell.length_a   1.000
_cell.length_b   1.000
_cell.length_c   1.000
_cell.angle_alpha   90.00
_cell.angle_beta   90.00
_cell.angle_gamma   90.00
#
_symmetry.space_group_name_H-M   'P 1'
#
loop_
_entity.id
_entity.type
_entity.pdbx_description
1 polymer ?
#
loop_
_entity_poly.entity_id
_entity_poly.type
_entity_poly.pdbx_seq_one_letter_code
_entity_poly.pdbx_strand_id
1 'polypeptide(L)'
;MNPQFREHREELSRVYTKVKLYCIASGISDPIELHSRLDEFLNSIEREILPVVKKEKRNLEKEAMRLFLSSGILNSDPKDSKTSALPAIEPSSMVPNPVDFGPLGELAEPKEKLEPVAVVLSVLFWGAVYSFLLYGLLR
;
A
#
# COMPACT_ATOMS: atom_id res chain seq x y z
N MET A 1 -11.20 -5.30 -21.98
CA MET A 1 -10.97 -4.20 -21.01
C MET A 1 -12.11 -3.20 -21.18
N ASN A 2 -13.05 -3.15 -20.24
CA ASN A 2 -14.31 -2.41 -20.39
C ASN A 2 -14.06 -0.88 -20.38
N PRO A 3 -14.67 -0.08 -21.28
CA PRO A 3 -14.40 1.36 -21.40
C PRO A 3 -14.78 2.17 -20.15
N GLN A 4 -15.55 1.58 -19.23
CA GLN A 4 -16.01 2.23 -17.99
C GLN A 4 -14.93 2.39 -16.92
N PHE A 5 -13.86 1.59 -16.96
CA PHE A 5 -12.77 1.68 -15.99
C PHE A 5 -11.74 2.78 -16.30
N ARG A 6 -11.88 3.49 -17.42
CA ARG A 6 -10.89 4.50 -17.82
C ARG A 6 -10.90 5.73 -16.91
N GLU A 7 -12.07 6.16 -16.44
CA GLU A 7 -12.20 7.36 -15.58
C GLU A 7 -11.70 7.10 -14.14
N HIS A 8 -11.91 5.90 -13.59
CA HIS A 8 -11.56 5.56 -12.20
C HIS A 8 -10.36 4.60 -12.10
N ARG A 9 -9.47 4.62 -13.10
CA ARG A 9 -8.37 3.64 -13.22
C ARG A 9 -7.39 3.70 -12.04
N GLU A 10 -7.07 4.89 -11.56
CA GLU A 10 -6.14 5.10 -10.45
C GLU A 10 -6.74 4.68 -9.11
N GLU A 11 -8.02 4.98 -8.88
CA GLU A 11 -8.72 4.59 -7.65
C GLU A 11 -8.88 3.07 -7.59
N LEU A 12 -9.26 2.45 -8.71
CA LEU A 12 -9.37 1.00 -8.80
C LEU A 12 -8.02 0.30 -8.60
N SER A 13 -6.93 0.83 -9.16
CA SER A 13 -5.60 0.23 -8.99
C SER A 13 -5.12 0.30 -7.53
N ARG A 14 -5.42 1.41 -6.83
CA ARG A 14 -5.15 1.55 -5.38
C ARG A 14 -5.96 0.55 -4.57
N VAL A 15 -7.27 0.45 -4.82
CA VAL A 15 -8.15 -0.51 -4.13
C VAL A 15 -7.68 -1.94 -4.38
N TYR A 16 -7.38 -2.29 -5.63
CA TYR A 16 -6.89 -3.61 -6.01
C TYR A 16 -5.62 -3.98 -5.25
N THR A 17 -4.67 -3.05 -5.15
CA THR A 17 -3.42 -3.26 -4.40
C THR A 17 -3.70 -3.47 -2.92
N LYS A 18 -4.59 -2.68 -2.32
CA LYS A 18 -5.00 -2.83 -0.91
C LYS A 18 -5.65 -4.19 -0.66
N VAL A 19 -6.61 -4.57 -1.49
CA VAL A 19 -7.33 -5.85 -1.37
C VAL A 19 -6.37 -7.02 -1.53
N LYS A 20 -5.46 -6.97 -2.51
CA LYS A 20 -4.41 -7.98 -2.67
C LYS A 20 -3.57 -8.13 -1.40
N LEU A 21 -3.14 -7.02 -0.78
CA LEU A 21 -2.39 -7.05 0.48
C LEU A 21 -3.21 -7.66 1.62
N TYR A 22 -4.50 -7.34 1.73
CA TYR A 22 -5.38 -7.94 2.73
C TYR A 22 -5.55 -9.46 2.54
N CYS A 23 -5.71 -9.93 1.30
CA CYS A 23 -5.79 -11.36 1.00
C CYS A 23 -4.51 -12.10 1.42
N ILE A 24 -3.34 -11.53 1.10
CA ILE A 24 -2.05 -12.09 1.50
C ILE A 24 -1.92 -12.10 3.04
N ALA A 25 -2.26 -10.99 3.69
CA ALA A 25 -2.20 -10.88 5.16
C ALA A 25 -3.17 -11.82 5.88
N SER A 26 -4.26 -12.21 5.21
CA SER A 26 -5.25 -13.17 5.72
C SER A 26 -4.85 -14.64 5.50
N GLY A 27 -3.68 -14.90 4.92
CA GLY A 27 -3.15 -16.25 4.74
C GLY A 27 -3.39 -16.89 3.38
N ILE A 28 -4.03 -16.17 2.43
CA ILE A 28 -4.21 -16.66 1.06
C ILE A 28 -2.85 -16.63 0.35
N SER A 29 -2.21 -17.80 0.34
CA SER A 29 -0.84 -17.98 -0.13
C SER A 29 -0.77 -18.57 -1.54
N ASP A 30 -1.83 -19.30 -1.95
CA ASP A 30 -1.92 -19.89 -3.29
C ASP A 30 -2.19 -18.79 -4.34
N PRO A 31 -1.31 -18.62 -5.35
CA PRO A 31 -1.52 -17.66 -6.42
C PRO A 31 -2.84 -17.86 -7.18
N ILE A 32 -3.27 -19.12 -7.38
CA ILE A 32 -4.48 -19.42 -8.16
C ILE A 32 -5.72 -18.96 -7.39
N GLU A 33 -5.80 -19.32 -6.11
CA GLU A 33 -6.88 -18.87 -5.23
C GLU A 33 -6.91 -17.36 -5.09
N LEU A 34 -5.75 -16.72 -4.91
CA LEU A 34 -5.63 -15.26 -4.83
C LEU A 34 -6.19 -14.58 -6.09
N HIS A 35 -5.82 -15.06 -7.27
CA HIS A 35 -6.33 -14.52 -8.52
C HIS A 35 -7.84 -14.72 -8.67
N SER A 36 -8.36 -15.90 -8.34
CA SER A 36 -9.79 -16.18 -8.37
C SER A 36 -10.58 -15.23 -7.47
N ARG A 37 -10.08 -14.95 -6.25
CA ARG A 37 -10.72 -14.05 -5.29
C ARG A 37 -10.69 -12.60 -5.75
N LEU A 38 -9.58 -12.17 -6.34
CA LEU A 38 -9.45 -10.82 -6.90
C LEU A 38 -10.36 -10.62 -8.13
N ASP A 39 -10.51 -11.64 -8.97
CA ASP A 39 -11.43 -11.59 -10.11
C ASP A 39 -12.90 -11.56 -9.65
N GLU A 40 -13.26 -12.34 -8.63
CA GLU A 40 -14.58 -12.29 -7.98
C GLU A 40 -14.89 -10.89 -7.41
N PHE A 41 -13.89 -10.27 -6.77
CA PHE A 41 -14.00 -8.90 -6.27
C PHE A 41 -14.18 -7.88 -7.40
N LEU A 42 -13.39 -7.96 -8.47
CA LEU A 42 -13.52 -7.05 -9.63
C LEU A 42 -14.89 -7.16 -10.30
N ASN A 43 -15.40 -8.37 -10.45
CA ASN A 43 -16.75 -8.61 -10.98
C ASN A 43 -17.84 -8.01 -10.06
N SER A 44 -17.63 -8.05 -8.75
CA SER A 44 -18.56 -7.46 -7.76
C SER A 44 -18.56 -5.93 -7.83
N ILE A 45 -17.38 -5.31 -7.96
CA ILE A 45 -17.27 -3.86 -8.20
C ILE A 45 -18.03 -3.47 -9.49
N GLU A 46 -17.86 -4.25 -10.56
CA GLU A 46 -18.48 -3.96 -11.84
C GLU A 46 -20.01 -4.00 -11.80
N ARG A 47 -20.57 -4.98 -11.07
CA ARG A 47 -22.02 -5.15 -10.97
C ARG A 47 -22.68 -4.17 -10.01
N GLU A 48 -22.04 -3.91 -8.86
CA GLU A 48 -22.69 -3.20 -7.76
C GLU A 48 -22.25 -1.74 -7.63
N ILE A 49 -20.97 -1.44 -7.85
CA ILE A 49 -20.39 -0.14 -7.50
C ILE A 49 -20.34 0.81 -8.68
N LEU A 50 -19.92 0.32 -9.84
CA LEU A 50 -19.89 1.10 -11.09
C LEU A 50 -21.21 1.82 -11.41
N PRO A 51 -22.41 1.20 -11.29
CA PRO A 51 -23.68 1.91 -11.51
C PRO A 51 -24.02 2.93 -10.42
N VAL A 52 -23.56 2.73 -9.17
CA VAL A 52 -23.84 3.60 -8.02
C VAL A 52 -22.95 4.85 -8.04
N VAL A 53 -21.66 4.67 -8.30
CA VAL A 53 -20.68 5.77 -8.39
C VAL A 53 -21.03 6.73 -9.52
N LYS A 54 -21.47 6.20 -10.68
CA LYS A 54 -21.90 7.04 -11.81
C LYS A 54 -23.17 7.86 -11.52
N LYS A 55 -24.07 7.35 -10.67
CA LYS A 55 -25.33 8.01 -10.32
C LYS A 55 -25.17 9.04 -9.19
N GLU A 56 -24.35 8.76 -8.19
CA GLU A 56 -24.31 9.55 -6.95
C GLU A 56 -22.97 10.24 -6.67
N LYS A 57 -21.96 10.14 -7.56
CA LYS A 57 -20.60 10.69 -7.34
C LYS A 57 -20.01 10.35 -5.97
N ARG A 58 -20.29 9.14 -5.46
CA ARG A 58 -19.70 8.66 -4.20
C ARG A 58 -18.24 8.27 -4.40
N ASN A 59 -17.44 8.39 -3.34
CA ASN A 59 -16.04 7.97 -3.35
C ASN A 59 -15.94 6.45 -3.61
N LEU A 60 -15.48 6.09 -4.81
CA LEU A 60 -15.40 4.70 -5.29
C LEU A 60 -14.56 3.83 -4.36
N GLU A 61 -13.45 4.36 -3.86
CA GLU A 61 -12.56 3.65 -2.95
C GLU A 61 -13.24 3.22 -1.64
N LYS A 62 -14.07 4.10 -1.06
CA LYS A 62 -14.76 3.81 0.20
C LYS A 62 -15.83 2.74 0.03
N GLU A 63 -16.61 2.83 -1.05
CA GLU A 63 -17.67 1.86 -1.32
C GLU A 63 -17.08 0.50 -1.72
N ALA A 64 -15.98 0.49 -2.48
CA ALA A 64 -15.29 -0.74 -2.86
C ALA A 64 -14.69 -1.48 -1.66
N MET A 65 -14.09 -0.73 -0.73
CA MET A 65 -13.58 -1.34 0.51
C MET A 65 -14.71 -1.81 1.43
N ARG A 66 -15.82 -1.07 1.50
CA ARG A 66 -17.01 -1.50 2.24
C ARG A 66 -17.54 -2.81 1.66
N LEU A 67 -17.68 -2.90 0.34
CA LEU A 67 -18.13 -4.10 -0.34
C LEU A 67 -17.18 -5.27 -0.03
N PHE A 68 -15.87 -5.07 -0.18
CA PHE A 68 -14.85 -6.07 0.14
C PHE A 68 -14.97 -6.63 1.57
N LEU A 69 -15.12 -5.76 2.56
CA LEU A 69 -15.27 -6.18 3.96
C LEU A 69 -16.61 -6.90 4.21
N SER A 70 -17.67 -6.51 3.51
CA SER A 70 -18.99 -7.13 3.65
C SER A 70 -19.16 -8.43 2.87
N SER A 71 -18.43 -8.63 1.78
CA SER A 71 -18.59 -9.78 0.90
C SER A 71 -18.00 -11.07 1.47
N GLY A 72 -17.23 -10.98 2.56
CA GLY A 72 -16.65 -12.16 3.21
C GLY A 72 -15.68 -12.92 2.30
N ILE A 73 -15.07 -12.25 1.31
CA ILE A 73 -14.06 -12.83 0.41
C ILE A 73 -12.86 -13.42 1.19
N LEU A 74 -12.62 -12.92 2.40
CA LEU A 74 -11.61 -13.42 3.33
C LEU A 74 -12.06 -14.65 4.16
N ASN A 75 -13.36 -14.97 4.18
CA ASN A 75 -13.94 -16.00 5.06
C ASN A 75 -13.94 -17.40 4.42
N SER A 76 -13.05 -17.69 3.47
CA SER A 76 -12.95 -19.02 2.90
C SER A 76 -12.11 -19.96 3.75
N ASP A 77 -12.63 -20.29 4.94
CA ASP A 77 -12.45 -21.64 5.49
C ASP A 77 -13.55 -21.97 6.53
N PRO A 78 -14.55 -22.80 6.19
CA PRO A 78 -15.53 -23.30 7.16
C PRO A 78 -14.96 -24.41 8.05
N LYS A 79 -13.68 -24.78 7.89
CA LYS A 79 -13.01 -25.82 8.68
C LYS A 79 -12.59 -25.37 10.09
N ASP A 80 -12.58 -24.07 10.36
CA ASP A 80 -12.31 -23.50 11.69
C ASP A 80 -13.58 -22.91 12.35
N SER A 81 -14.71 -23.58 12.17
CA SER A 81 -16.00 -23.26 12.82
C SER A 81 -16.03 -23.43 14.36
N LYS A 82 -14.87 -23.47 15.02
CA LYS A 82 -14.75 -23.47 16.50
C LYS A 82 -14.32 -22.13 17.10
N THR A 83 -14.09 -21.09 16.30
CA THR A 83 -13.65 -19.78 16.79
C THR A 83 -14.51 -18.65 16.22
N SER A 84 -15.84 -18.84 16.20
CA SER A 84 -16.81 -17.74 16.08
C SER A 84 -16.98 -17.00 17.42
N ALA A 85 -15.87 -16.67 18.04
CA ALA A 85 -15.76 -15.67 19.08
C ALA A 85 -14.59 -14.82 18.63
N LEU A 86 -14.86 -13.58 18.21
CA LEU A 86 -13.84 -12.55 18.19
C LEU A 86 -13.05 -12.69 19.49
N PRO A 87 -11.73 -12.95 19.48
CA PRO A 87 -11.00 -12.95 20.74
C PRO A 87 -11.24 -11.58 21.35
N ALA A 88 -11.76 -11.55 22.57
CA ALA A 88 -11.95 -10.30 23.30
C ALA A 88 -10.57 -9.64 23.36
N ILE A 89 -10.37 -8.63 22.51
CA ILE A 89 -9.19 -7.77 22.56
C ILE A 89 -9.41 -6.92 23.81
N GLU A 90 -9.03 -7.49 24.94
CA GLU A 90 -8.74 -6.72 26.14
C GLU A 90 -7.62 -5.75 25.73
N PRO A 91 -7.78 -4.42 25.91
CA PRO A 91 -6.73 -3.47 25.58
C PRO A 91 -5.64 -3.57 26.65
N SER A 92 -4.95 -4.72 26.71
CA SER A 92 -3.78 -4.90 27.53
C SER A 92 -2.64 -4.14 26.86
N SER A 93 -2.42 -2.91 27.32
CA SER A 93 -1.14 -2.21 27.36
C SER A 93 -0.30 -2.37 26.08
N MET A 94 -0.62 -1.56 25.06
CA MET A 94 0.22 -1.36 23.89
C MET A 94 1.44 -0.50 24.27
N VAL A 95 2.28 -1.03 25.16
CA VAL A 95 3.69 -0.61 25.23
C VAL A 95 4.40 -1.59 24.32
N PRO A 96 4.81 -1.18 23.10
CA PRO A 96 5.59 -2.06 22.26
C PRO A 96 6.84 -2.44 23.06
N ASN A 97 7.04 -3.74 23.25
CA ASN A 97 8.30 -4.24 23.78
C ASN A 97 9.40 -3.66 22.88
N PRO A 98 10.36 -2.88 23.40
CA PRO A 98 11.42 -2.32 22.56
C PRO A 98 12.06 -3.49 21.81
N VAL A 99 11.97 -3.44 20.48
CA VAL A 99 12.54 -4.46 19.62
C VAL A 99 14.05 -4.36 19.81
N ASP A 100 14.60 -5.33 20.54
CA ASP A 100 16.03 -5.41 20.80
C ASP A 100 16.70 -5.87 19.52
N PHE A 101 17.03 -4.92 18.64
CA PHE A 101 17.55 -5.19 17.30
C PHE A 101 18.96 -5.81 17.32
N GLY A 102 19.55 -6.11 18.48
CA GLY A 102 20.84 -6.77 18.60
C GLY A 102 21.88 -6.25 17.58
N PRO A 103 22.69 -7.12 16.96
CA PRO A 103 23.68 -6.69 15.96
C PRO A 103 23.08 -6.18 14.65
N LEU A 104 21.77 -6.31 14.43
CA LEU A 104 21.07 -5.73 13.27
C LEU A 104 20.76 -4.23 13.49
N GLY A 105 20.62 -3.80 14.75
CA GLY A 105 20.50 -2.39 15.11
C GLY A 105 21.77 -1.61 14.81
N GLU A 106 22.93 -2.21 15.05
CA GLU A 106 24.25 -1.64 14.73
C GLU A 106 24.53 -1.53 13.21
N LEU A 107 23.78 -2.26 12.38
CA LEU A 107 23.84 -2.19 10.91
C LEU A 107 22.80 -1.20 10.35
N ALA A 108 21.70 -0.98 11.07
CA ALA A 108 20.69 0.01 10.74
C ALA A 108 21.07 1.44 11.21
N GLU A 109 22.01 1.55 12.15
CA GLU A 109 22.66 2.82 12.44
C GLU A 109 23.45 3.29 11.22
N PRO A 110 23.20 4.53 10.72
CA PRO A 110 23.91 5.04 9.57
C PRO A 110 25.37 5.28 9.97
N LYS A 111 26.25 4.33 9.66
CA LYS A 111 27.71 4.45 9.82
C LYS A 111 28.37 5.36 8.79
N GLU A 112 27.61 6.00 7.92
CA GLU A 112 28.14 7.03 7.02
C GLU A 112 28.30 8.35 7.78
N LYS A 113 29.40 8.46 8.51
CA LYS A 113 29.98 9.76 8.84
C LYS A 113 30.43 10.38 7.51
N LEU A 114 29.53 11.05 6.82
CA LEU A 114 29.86 11.91 5.68
C LEU A 114 30.96 12.85 6.13
N GLU A 115 32.18 12.62 5.66
CA GLU A 115 33.29 13.48 6.00
C GLU A 115 32.93 14.90 5.54
N PRO A 116 33.01 15.91 6.43
CA PRO A 116 32.56 17.27 6.11
C PRO A 116 33.26 17.83 4.88
N VAL A 117 34.47 17.33 4.58
CA VAL A 117 35.26 17.64 3.39
C VAL A 117 34.53 17.27 2.10
N ALA A 118 33.90 16.09 2.02
CA ALA A 118 33.20 15.64 0.82
C ALA A 118 31.98 16.51 0.51
N VAL A 119 31.25 16.93 1.55
CA VAL A 119 30.11 17.82 1.42
C VAL A 119 30.55 19.20 0.93
N VAL A 120 31.60 19.77 1.53
CA VAL A 120 32.13 21.09 1.12
C VAL A 120 32.64 21.07 -0.31
N LEU A 121 33.37 20.03 -0.72
CA LEU A 121 33.84 19.88 -2.10
C LEU A 121 32.68 19.74 -3.09
N SER A 122 31.62 19.00 -2.74
CA SER A 122 30.44 18.86 -3.60
C SER A 122 29.74 20.20 -3.84
N VAL A 123 29.60 21.03 -2.81
CA VAL A 123 28.95 22.34 -2.89
C VAL A 123 29.77 23.30 -3.74
N LEU A 124 31.10 23.32 -3.56
CA LEU A 124 32.00 24.14 -4.37
C LEU A 124 31.99 23.71 -5.84
N PHE A 125 32.02 22.41 -6.11
CA PHE A 125 31.96 21.87 -7.46
C PHE A 125 30.69 22.29 -8.19
N TRP A 126 29.52 22.08 -7.58
CA TRP A 126 28.25 22.49 -8.18
C TRP A 126 28.13 24.01 -8.30
N GLY A 127 28.59 24.78 -7.31
CA GLY A 127 28.61 26.24 -7.38
C GLY A 127 29.43 26.78 -8.55
N ALA A 128 30.60 26.18 -8.83
CA ALA A 128 31.43 26.52 -9.98
C ALA A 128 30.76 26.14 -11.31
N VAL A 129 30.17 24.94 -11.40
CA VAL A 129 29.43 24.49 -12.59
C VAL A 129 28.28 25.42 -12.91
N TYR A 130 27.45 25.78 -11.91
CA TYR A 130 26.32 26.68 -12.12
C TYR A 130 26.76 28.10 -12.47
N SER A 131 27.84 28.60 -11.87
CA SER A 131 28.39 29.92 -12.21
C SER A 131 28.93 29.94 -13.63
N PHE A 132 29.58 28.87 -14.09
CA PHE A 132 30.06 28.74 -15.46
C PHE A 132 28.92 28.61 -16.48
N LEU A 133 27.88 27.82 -16.16
CA LEU A 133 26.66 27.72 -16.95
C LEU A 133 25.94 29.07 -17.06
N LEU A 134 25.82 29.79 -15.94
CA LEU A 134 25.18 31.10 -15.90
C LEU A 134 25.98 32.13 -16.71
N TYR A 135 27.30 32.14 -16.57
CA TYR A 135 28.18 33.02 -17.34
C TYR A 135 28.16 32.70 -18.84
N GLY A 136 28.15 31.42 -19.20
CA GLY A 136 28.03 30.96 -20.58
C GLY A 136 26.67 31.24 -21.21
N LEU A 137 25.62 31.45 -20.39
CA LEU A 137 24.28 31.82 -20.84
C LEU A 137 24.06 33.35 -20.93
N LEU A 138 24.90 34.13 -20.21
CA LEU A 138 24.87 35.60 -20.23
C LEU A 138 25.73 36.22 -21.34
N ARG A 139 26.52 35.42 -22.06
CA ARG A 139 27.35 35.84 -23.19
C ARG A 139 26.75 35.35 -24.51
#